data_AF-A0A7V5N1E6-F1
#
_entry.id   AF-A0A7V5N1E6-F1
#
_cell.length_a   1.000
_cell.length_b   1.000
_cell.length_c   1.000
_cell.angle_alpha   90.00
_cell.angle_beta   90.00
_cell.angle_gamma   90.00
#
_symmetry.space_group_name_H-M   'P 1'
#
loop_
_entity.id
_entity.type
_entity.pdbx_description
1 polymer ?
#
loop_
_entity_poly.entity_id
_entity_poly.type
_entity_poly.pdbx_seq_one_letter_code
_entity_poly.pdbx_strand_id
1 'polypeptide(L)'
;KEGDKVWVTNQLTQQKAEASVHVTRLVREDTVFLYSGYGDQNPALTHGYRMGTALNKITPNFIEPVSGGFRSQEFTVRLERV
;
A
#
# COMPACT_ATOMS: atom_id res chain seq x y z
N LYS A 1 10.01 -9.24 10.04
CA LYS A 1 10.26 -8.63 11.37
C LYS A 1 10.24 -7.12 11.25
N GLU A 2 10.24 -6.39 12.37
CA GLU A 2 10.33 -4.92 12.38
C GLU A 2 11.45 -4.44 11.45
N GLY A 3 11.14 -3.45 10.61
CA GLY A 3 12.08 -2.84 9.68
C GLY A 3 12.37 -3.62 8.39
N ASP A 4 11.94 -4.88 8.26
CA ASP A 4 12.18 -5.65 7.03
C ASP A 4 11.54 -4.96 5.81
N LYS A 5 12.23 -5.04 4.68
CA LYS A 5 11.68 -4.67 3.38
C LYS A 5 10.84 -5.81 2.83
N VAL A 6 9.64 -5.48 2.39
CA VAL A 6 8.72 -6.41 1.73
C VAL A 6 8.17 -5.82 0.45
N TRP A 7 7.95 -6.71 -0.50
CA TRP A 7 7.06 -6.51 -1.60
C TRP A 7 5.61 -6.69 -1.15
N VAL A 8 4.79 -5.67 -1.39
CA VAL A 8 3.34 -5.70 -1.24
C VAL A 8 2.74 -5.86 -2.63
N THR A 9 2.14 -7.02 -2.91
CA THR A 9 1.59 -7.34 -4.23
C THR A 9 0.07 -7.47 -4.13
N ASN A 10 -0.67 -6.61 -4.84
CA ASN A 10 -2.12 -6.76 -4.99
C ASN A 10 -2.43 -8.09 -5.70
N GLN A 11 -3.25 -8.95 -5.11
CA GLN A 11 -3.55 -10.27 -5.66
C GLN A 11 -4.45 -10.24 -6.89
N LEU A 12 -5.28 -9.20 -7.04
CA LEU A 12 -6.19 -9.02 -8.17
C LEU A 12 -5.45 -8.43 -9.39
N THR A 13 -4.66 -7.37 -9.19
CA THR A 13 -4.06 -6.60 -10.30
C THR A 13 -2.58 -6.87 -10.53
N GLN A 14 -1.91 -7.61 -9.62
CA GLN A 14 -0.47 -7.84 -9.61
C GLN A 14 0.38 -6.55 -9.49
N GLN A 15 -0.26 -5.41 -9.24
CA GLN A 15 0.43 -4.18 -8.91
C GLN A 15 1.26 -4.36 -7.63
N LYS A 16 2.42 -3.72 -7.59
CA LYS A 16 3.45 -4.00 -6.60
C LYS A 16 4.07 -2.71 -6.05
N ALA A 17 4.32 -2.68 -4.74
CA ALA A 17 5.09 -1.63 -4.09
C ALA A 17 6.02 -2.19 -3.02
N GLU A 18 7.16 -1.53 -2.80
CA GLU A 18 8.04 -1.85 -1.66
C GLU A 18 7.55 -1.12 -0.41
N ALA A 19 7.56 -1.81 0.74
CA ALA A 19 7.25 -1.24 2.05
C ALA A 19 8.23 -1.72 3.13
N SER A 20 8.34 -0.95 4.20
CA SER A 20 9.01 -1.36 5.43
C SER A 20 7.98 -1.88 6.43
N VAL A 21 8.26 -3.02 7.06
CA VAL A 21 7.36 -3.65 8.03
C VAL A 21 7.43 -2.92 9.38
N HIS A 22 6.25 -2.56 9.91
CA HIS A 22 6.06 -2.20 11.31
C HIS A 22 5.16 -3.24 11.98
N VAL A 23 5.67 -3.91 13.00
CA VAL A 23 5.00 -4.97 13.75
C VAL A 23 4.29 -4.36 14.95
N THR A 24 2.96 -4.48 14.96
CA THR A 24 2.13 -3.99 16.06
C THR A 24 1.00 -4.96 16.37
N ARG A 25 0.53 -4.96 17.62
CA ARG A 25 -0.64 -5.75 18.06
C ARG A 25 -1.96 -5.00 17.87
N LEU A 26 -1.92 -3.78 17.33
CA LEU A 26 -3.07 -2.92 17.12
C LEU A 26 -3.77 -3.15 15.77
N VAL A 27 -3.22 -4.02 14.93
CA VAL A 27 -3.77 -4.41 13.62
C VAL A 27 -4.19 -5.87 13.70
N ARG A 28 -5.35 -6.21 13.14
CA ARG A 28 -5.85 -7.60 13.12
C ARG A 28 -4.93 -8.48 12.27
N GLU A 29 -4.80 -9.74 12.65
CA GLU A 29 -3.93 -10.72 12.01
C GLU A 29 -4.24 -10.98 10.52
N ASP A 30 -5.47 -10.73 10.09
CA ASP A 30 -5.95 -10.92 8.72
C ASP A 30 -5.83 -9.65 7.86
N THR A 31 -5.22 -8.58 8.39
CA THR A 31 -5.15 -7.28 7.73
C THR A 31 -3.76 -6.69 7.74
N VAL A 32 -3.49 -5.86 6.76
CA VAL A 32 -2.35 -4.94 6.76
C VAL A 32 -2.87 -3.51 6.70
N PHE A 33 -2.15 -2.60 7.32
CA PHE A 33 -2.48 -1.18 7.30
C PHE A 33 -1.36 -0.38 6.64
N LEU A 34 -1.72 0.46 5.68
CA LEU A 34 -0.82 1.41 5.04
C LEU A 34 -1.43 2.81 5.14
N TYR A 35 -0.65 3.79 5.59
CA TYR A 35 -1.08 5.17 5.61
C TYR A 35 -1.26 5.71 4.17
N SER A 36 -2.37 6.41 3.93
CA SER A 36 -2.52 7.25 2.74
C SER A 36 -1.63 8.50 2.83
N GLY A 37 -1.19 9.02 1.68
CA GLY A 37 -0.46 10.30 1.60
C GLY A 37 1.07 10.20 1.61
N TYR A 38 1.64 9.01 1.48
CA TYR A 38 3.08 8.78 1.35
C TYR A 38 3.49 8.34 -0.06
N GLY A 39 4.80 8.23 -0.29
CA GLY A 39 5.40 7.66 -1.49
C GLY A 39 5.50 8.63 -2.67
N ASP A 40 5.67 9.92 -2.37
CA ASP A 40 5.86 10.96 -3.38
C ASP A 40 7.10 10.68 -4.25
N GLN A 41 7.00 10.95 -5.55
CA GLN A 41 8.05 10.69 -6.52
C GLN A 41 8.61 11.96 -7.18
N ASN A 42 8.17 13.14 -6.74
CA ASN A 42 8.65 14.42 -7.24
C ASN A 42 9.94 14.83 -6.50
N PRO A 43 11.10 14.85 -7.17
CA PRO A 43 12.36 15.21 -6.53
C PRO A 43 12.40 16.68 -6.04
N ALA A 44 11.50 17.54 -6.51
CA ALA A 44 11.39 18.92 -6.02
C ALA A 44 10.77 19.00 -4.61
N LEU A 45 10.01 17.99 -4.19
CA LEU A 45 9.43 17.91 -2.85
C LEU A 45 10.44 17.31 -1.87
N THR A 46 11.50 18.05 -1.60
CA THR A 46 12.70 17.60 -0.86
C THR A 46 12.43 16.91 0.47
N HIS A 47 11.33 17.26 1.15
CA HIS A 47 10.93 16.63 2.41
C HIS A 47 10.12 15.34 2.22
N GLY A 48 9.26 15.25 1.20
CA GLY A 48 8.36 14.11 1.00
C GLY A 48 8.86 13.08 -0.02
N TYR A 49 9.84 13.45 -0.83
CA TYR A 49 10.36 12.62 -1.91
C TYR A 49 10.86 11.28 -1.37
N ARG A 50 10.28 10.18 -1.89
CA ARG A 50 10.55 8.78 -1.53
C ARG A 50 10.31 8.44 -0.05
N MET A 51 9.53 9.24 0.68
CA MET A 51 9.12 8.90 2.03
C MET A 51 7.95 7.92 2.03
N GLY A 52 8.12 6.76 2.68
CA GLY A 52 7.07 5.76 2.85
C GLY A 52 6.64 5.09 1.53
N THR A 53 5.45 4.50 1.54
CA THR A 53 4.92 3.71 0.42
C THR A 53 3.64 4.32 -0.11
N ALA A 54 3.56 4.47 -1.43
CA ALA A 54 2.39 5.00 -2.11
C ALA A 54 1.27 3.95 -2.17
N LEU A 55 0.21 4.13 -1.38
CA LEU A 55 -0.94 3.21 -1.34
C LEU A 55 -1.63 3.07 -2.71
N ASN A 56 -1.72 4.16 -3.47
CA ASN A 56 -2.32 4.16 -4.81
C ASN A 56 -1.55 3.27 -5.81
N LYS A 57 -0.29 2.92 -5.55
CA LYS A 57 0.45 1.97 -6.40
C LYS A 57 -0.08 0.54 -6.31
N ILE A 58 -0.76 0.18 -5.23
CA ILE A 58 -1.32 -1.17 -5.02
C ILE A 58 -2.86 -1.16 -4.99
N THR A 59 -3.49 0.01 -5.04
CA THR A 59 -4.95 0.13 -5.03
C THR A 59 -5.50 -0.14 -6.43
N PRO A 60 -6.44 -1.08 -6.60
CA PRO A 60 -7.02 -1.38 -7.89
C PRO A 60 -7.93 -0.25 -8.34
N ASN A 61 -7.94 0.02 -9.65
CA ASN A 61 -8.88 0.97 -10.24
C ASN A 61 -10.23 0.27 -10.50
N PHE A 62 -11.02 0.08 -9.45
CA PHE A 62 -12.35 -0.52 -9.54
C PHE A 62 -13.42 0.49 -9.12
N ILE A 63 -14.28 0.83 -10.07
CA ILE A 63 -15.41 1.75 -9.89
C ILE A 63 -16.66 0.93 -9.59
N GLU A 64 -17.33 1.26 -8.49
CA GLU A 64 -18.61 0.68 -8.11
C GLU A 64 -19.74 1.25 -8.99
N PRO A 65 -20.60 0.39 -9.58
CA PRO A 65 -21.49 0.79 -10.66
C PRO A 65 -22.69 1.67 -10.26
N VAL A 66 -23.09 1.71 -8.98
CA VAL A 66 -24.26 2.48 -8.54
C VAL A 66 -23.90 3.92 -8.19
N SER A 67 -22.82 4.13 -7.44
CA SER A 67 -22.39 5.44 -6.94
C SER A 67 -21.26 6.07 -7.75
N GLY A 68 -20.54 5.28 -8.55
CA GLY A 68 -19.28 5.71 -9.18
C GLY A 68 -18.11 5.80 -8.19
N GLY A 69 -18.27 5.28 -6.97
CA GLY A 69 -17.23 5.30 -5.93
C GLY A 69 -16.06 4.34 -6.23
N PHE A 70 -14.88 4.68 -5.72
CA PHE A 70 -13.69 3.82 -5.81
C PHE A 70 -13.60 2.86 -4.64
N ARG A 71 -13.41 1.57 -4.93
CA ARG A 71 -13.25 0.52 -3.91
C ARG A 71 -11.80 0.40 -3.43
N SER A 72 -11.32 1.41 -2.73
CA SER A 72 -9.90 1.54 -2.35
C SER A 72 -9.45 0.66 -1.18
N GLN A 73 -10.34 -0.15 -0.60
CA GLN A 73 -10.04 -1.01 0.56
C GLN A 73 -10.53 -2.46 0.37
N GLU A 74 -11.09 -2.79 -0.79
CA GLU A 74 -11.66 -4.11 -1.09
C GLU A 74 -10.72 -4.92 -1.98
N PHE A 75 -9.54 -5.26 -1.47
CA PHE A 75 -8.59 -6.15 -2.14
C PHE A 75 -7.67 -6.84 -1.15
N THR A 76 -7.08 -7.95 -1.58
CA THR A 76 -6.08 -8.69 -0.80
C THR A 76 -4.70 -8.46 -1.35
N VAL A 77 -3.70 -8.56 -0.47
CA VAL A 77 -2.29 -8.43 -0.83
C VAL A 77 -1.52 -9.65 -0.38
N ARG A 78 -0.44 -9.95 -1.08
CA ARG A 78 0.60 -10.89 -0.64
C ARG A 78 1.83 -10.09 -0.23
N LEU A 79 2.42 -10.46 0.91
CA LEU A 79 3.68 -9.93 1.38
C LEU A 79 4.79 -10.93 1.09
N GLU A 80 5.82 -10.49 0.40
CA GLU A 80 7.03 -11.29 0.12
C GLU A 80 8.23 -10.49 0.57
N ARG A 81 9.19 -11.12 1.27
CA ARG A 81 10.43 -10.41 1.61
C ARG A 81 11.14 -9.99 0.31
N VAL A 82 11.72 -8.79 0.31
CA VAL A 82 12.58 -8.33 -0.79
C VAL A 82 13.82 -9.22 -0.88
#